data_AF-A0AAD0J378-F1
#
_entry.id   AF-A0AAD0J378-F1
#
_cell.length_a   1.000
_cell.length_b   1.000
_cell.length_c   1.000
_cell.angle_alpha   90.00
_cell.angle_beta   90.00
_cell.angle_gamma   90.00
#
_symmetry.space_group_name_H-M   'P 1'
#
loop_
_entity.id
_entity.type
_entity.pdbx_description
1 polymer ?
#
loop_
_entity_poly.entity_id
_entity_poly.type
_entity_poly.pdbx_seq_one_letter_code
_entity_poly.pdbx_strand_id
1 'polypeptide(L)' 'MPDAIQVFQYVYVDDSDSICRRTLALQAIPLEAPVDMPSGDRRLRVRDACGNVWQIATHQRGASADEIRSRLGDRR' A
#
# COMPACT_ATOMS: atom_id res chain seq x y z
N MET A 1 17.08 18.20 -11.40
CA MET A 1 17.59 17.86 -10.05
C MET A 1 17.69 16.33 -9.97
N PRO A 2 18.82 15.73 -10.38
CA PRO A 2 18.95 14.28 -10.44
C PRO A 2 19.15 13.61 -9.05
N ASP A 3 19.32 14.39 -7.98
CA ASP A 3 19.58 13.89 -6.61
C ASP A 3 18.35 13.95 -5.68
N ALA A 4 17.13 14.08 -6.20
CA ALA A 4 15.94 14.15 -5.36
C ALA A 4 15.56 12.75 -4.85
N ILE A 5 15.72 12.52 -3.53
CA ILE A 5 15.21 11.31 -2.86
C ILE A 5 13.71 11.47 -2.66
N GLN A 6 12.92 10.58 -3.27
CA GLN A 6 11.49 10.54 -3.05
C GLN A 6 11.17 9.86 -1.71
N VAL A 7 10.52 10.60 -0.82
CA VAL A 7 9.96 10.06 0.43
C VAL A 7 8.45 9.85 0.29
N PHE A 8 7.93 8.84 0.97
CA PHE A 8 6.50 8.60 1.08
C PHE A 8 6.18 8.13 2.49
N GLN A 9 4.98 8.45 2.97
CA GLN A 9 4.53 7.95 4.26
C GLN A 9 3.91 6.57 4.08
N TYR A 10 4.29 5.63 4.95
CA TYR A 10 3.69 4.30 5.03
C TYR A 10 2.86 4.23 6.30
N VAL A 11 1.55 4.08 6.16
CA VAL A 11 0.62 4.11 7.30
C VAL A 11 -0.27 2.88 7.30
N TYR A 12 -0.60 2.40 8.50
CA TYR A 12 -1.49 1.27 8.71
C TYR A 12 -2.90 1.76 9.06
N VAL A 13 -3.90 1.13 8.45
CA VAL A 13 -5.33 1.38 8.68
C VAL A 13 -6.08 0.05 8.75
N ASP A 14 -7.28 0.06 9.34
CA ASP A 14 -8.10 -1.14 9.46
C ASP A 14 -8.65 -1.67 8.12
N ASP A 15 -8.91 -0.78 7.15
CA ASP A 15 -9.43 -1.15 5.83
C ASP A 15 -8.90 -0.21 4.73
N SER A 16 -7.89 -0.69 4.00
CA SER A 16 -7.26 0.01 2.89
C SER A 16 -8.21 0.19 1.68
N ASP A 17 -9.11 -0.76 1.39
CA ASP A 17 -10.06 -0.64 0.29
C ASP A 17 -11.12 0.45 0.53
N SER A 18 -11.57 0.59 1.79
CA SER A 18 -12.46 1.69 2.19
C SER A 18 -11.79 3.05 2.01
N ILE A 19 -10.52 3.17 2.40
CA ILE A 19 -9.73 4.38 2.15
C ILE A 19 -9.61 4.64 0.65
N CYS A 20 -9.29 3.63 -0.16
CA CYS A 20 -9.21 3.75 -1.62
C CYS A 20 -10.49 4.36 -2.21
N ARG A 21 -11.65 3.83 -1.84
CA ARG A 21 -12.97 4.33 -2.27
C ARG A 21 -13.18 5.79 -1.88
N ARG A 22 -12.79 6.16 -0.65
CA ARG A 22 -12.90 7.55 -0.17
C ARG A 22 -11.94 8.49 -0.88
N THR A 23 -10.71 8.06 -1.18
CA THR A 23 -9.73 8.88 -1.90
C THR A 23 -10.17 9.20 -3.33
N LEU A 24 -10.84 8.26 -4.01
CA LEU A 24 -11.41 8.52 -5.34
C LEU A 24 -12.48 9.63 -5.30
N ALA A 25 -13.21 9.77 -4.19
CA ALA A 25 -14.19 10.84 -4.01
C ALA A 25 -13.55 12.21 -3.68
N LEU A 26 -12.27 12.24 -3.27
CA LEU A 26 -11.56 13.44 -2.82
C LEU A 26 -10.49 13.93 -3.82
N GLN A 27 -10.60 13.55 -5.09
CA GLN A 27 -9.64 13.90 -6.15
C GLN A 27 -8.19 13.47 -5.90
N ALA A 28 -7.95 12.54 -4.98
CA ALA A 28 -6.65 11.92 -4.86
C ALA A 28 -6.42 10.99 -6.06
N ILE A 29 -5.21 11.01 -6.60
CA ILE A 29 -4.85 10.25 -7.80
C ILE A 29 -4.37 8.87 -7.34
N PRO A 30 -5.08 7.77 -7.66
CA PRO A 30 -4.58 6.43 -7.39
C PRO A 30 -3.33 6.19 -8.24
N LEU A 31 -2.23 5.85 -7.58
CA LEU A 31 -0.99 5.41 -8.26
C LEU A 31 -0.99 3.89 -8.43
N GLU A 32 -1.63 3.18 -7.51
CA GLU A 32 -1.80 1.73 -7.53
C GLU A 32 -3.09 1.38 -6.80
N ALA A 33 -3.90 0.52 -7.39
CA ALA A 33 -5.05 -0.06 -6.70
C ALA A 33 -4.60 -0.92 -5.50
N PRO A 34 -5.46 -1.17 -4.50
CA PRO A 34 -5.14 -2.08 -3.41
C PRO A 34 -4.65 -3.43 -3.93
N VAL A 35 -3.44 -3.82 -3.54
CA VAL A 35 -2.77 -5.06 -3.92
C VAL A 35 -2.39 -5.86 -2.68
N ASP A 36 -2.57 -7.18 -2.75
CA ASP A 36 -2.10 -8.08 -1.71
C ASP A 36 -0.59 -8.29 -1.87
N MET A 37 0.14 -7.90 -0.83
CA MET A 37 1.59 -7.99 -0.77
C MET A 37 2.01 -9.37 -0.25
N PRO A 38 3.18 -9.90 -0.69
CA PRO A 38 3.73 -11.13 -0.13
C PRO A 38 3.91 -11.10 1.39
N SER A 39 4.08 -9.90 1.97
CA SER A 39 4.15 -9.67 3.41
C SER A 39 2.83 -9.93 4.17
N GLY A 40 1.73 -10.20 3.47
CA GLY A 40 0.40 -10.33 4.08
C GLY A 40 -0.33 -9.00 4.25
N ASP A 41 0.20 -7.91 3.72
CA ASP A 41 -0.45 -6.61 3.73
C ASP A 41 -1.32 -6.43 2.50
N ARG A 42 -2.51 -5.85 2.66
CA ARG A 42 -3.26 -5.28 1.55
C ARG A 42 -2.98 -3.79 1.46
N ARG A 43 -2.21 -3.37 0.45
CA ARG A 43 -1.65 -2.01 0.34
C ARG A 43 -2.16 -1.29 -0.90
N LEU A 44 -2.49 0.00 -0.76
CA LEU A 44 -2.75 0.91 -1.87
C LEU A 44 -1.70 2.03 -1.95
N ARG A 45 -1.58 2.66 -3.12
CA ARG A 45 -0.80 3.89 -3.29
C ARG A 45 -1.62 5.01 -3.89
N VAL A 46 -1.57 6.17 -3.27
CA VAL A 46 -2.26 7.38 -3.74
C VAL A 46 -1.33 8.59 -3.70
N ARG A 47 -1.61 9.56 -4.57
CA ARG A 47 -1.06 10.90 -4.53
C ARG A 47 -2.15 11.87 -4.11
N ASP A 48 -1.89 12.65 -3.07
CA ASP A 48 -2.82 13.70 -2.63
C ASP A 48 -2.73 14.96 -3.52
N ALA A 49 -3.60 15.94 -3.27
CA ALA A 49 -3.66 17.19 -4.02
C ALA A 49 -2.40 18.07 -3.84
N CYS A 50 -1.67 17.93 -2.74
CA CYS A 50 -0.39 18.61 -2.50
C CYS A 50 0.79 17.91 -3.19
N GLY A 51 0.55 16.73 -3.75
CA GLY A 51 1.53 15.94 -4.48
C GLY A 51 2.32 14.96 -3.62
N ASN A 52 1.95 14.75 -2.36
CA ASN A 52 2.59 13.74 -1.52
C ASN A 52 2.15 12.35 -1.93
N VAL A 53 3.06 11.38 -1.84
CA VAL A 53 2.77 9.97 -2.07
C VAL A 53 2.54 9.26 -0.75
N TRP A 54 1.45 8.51 -0.69
CA TRP A 54 1.06 7.72 0.47
C TRP A 54 1.02 6.23 0.12
N GLN A 55 1.57 5.41 1.00
CA GLN A 55 1.34 3.96 1.04
C GLN A 55 0.45 3.66 2.24
N ILE A 56 -0.73 3.11 1.98
CA ILE A 56 -1.73 2.84 3.01
C ILE A 56 -1.99 1.34 3.00
N ALA A 57 -1.73 0.69 4.13
CA ALA A 57 -1.78 -0.76 4.24
C ALA A 57 -2.72 -1.22 5.36
N THR A 58 -3.32 -2.38 5.14
CA THR A 58 -4.02 -3.14 6.18
C THR A 58 -3.31 -4.47 6.34
N HIS A 59 -2.93 -4.80 7.58
CA HIS A 59 -2.44 -6.14 7.90
C HIS A 59 -3.60 -7.13 7.80
N GLN A 60 -3.55 -8.05 6.85
CA GLN A 60 -4.55 -9.10 6.77
C GLN A 60 -4.27 -10.13 7.88
N ARG A 61 -5.13 -10.18 8.90
CA ARG A 61 -5.09 -11.25 9.91
C ARG A 61 -5.26 -12.59 9.19
N GLY A 62 -4.17 -13.31 8.98
CA GLY A 62 -4.20 -14.60 8.31
C GLY A 62 -2.85 -15.05 7.78
N ALA A 63 -1.97 -14.13 7.35
CA ALA A 63 -0.64 -14.52 6.90
C ALA A 63 0.24 -14.80 8.12
N SER A 64 0.39 -16.08 8.47
CA SER A 64 1.41 -16.49 9.43
C SER A 64 2.80 -16.13 8.91
N ALA A 65 3.77 -15.85 9.79
CA ALA A 65 5.15 -15.54 9.38
C ALA A 65 5.75 -16.64 8.48
N ASP A 66 5.32 -17.89 8.68
CA ASP A 66 5.65 -19.03 7.83
C ASP A 66 5.00 -19.00 6.44
N GLU A 67 3.72 -18.60 6.32
CA GLU A 67 3.09 -18.38 5.01
C GLU A 67 3.75 -17.24 4.23
N ILE A 68 4.10 -16.15 4.92
CA ILE A 68 4.84 -15.02 4.31
C ILE A 68 6.19 -15.52 3.77
N ARG A 69 6.91 -16.31 4.57
CA ARG A 69 8.20 -16.90 4.19
C ARG A 69 8.06 -17.87 3.02
N SER A 70 7.02 -18.71 3.02
CA SER A 70 6.73 -19.66 1.94
C SER A 70 6.44 -18.95 0.62
N ARG A 71 5.59 -17.91 0.62
CA ARG A 71 5.28 -17.11 -0.59
C ARG A 71 6.49 -16.41 -1.19
N LEU A 72 7.45 -16.02 -0.36
CA LEU A 72 8.68 -15.37 -0.81
C LEU A 72 9.69 -16.36 -1.41
N GLY A 73 9.68 -17.61 -0.96
CA GLY A 73 10.56 -18.69 -1.44
C GLY A 73 10.14 -19.31 -2.77
N ASP A 74 8.86 -19.20 -3.16
CA ASP A 74 8.27 -19.86 -4.33
C ASP A 74 8.46 -19.11 -5.67
N ARG A 75 9.23 -18.01 -5.68
CA ARG A 75 9.54 -17.23 -6.90
C ARG A 75 10.88 -17.63 -7.56
N ARG A 76 11.18 -18.94 -7.64
CA ARG A 76 12.38 -19.45 -8.33
C ARG A 76 12.07 -19.99 -9.73
#